data_AF-A0A5E3WNP4-F1
#
_entry.id   AF-A0A5E3WNP4-F1
#
_cell.length_a   1.000
_cell.length_b   1.000
_cell.length_c   1.000
_cell.angle_alpha   90.00
_cell.angle_beta   90.00
_cell.angle_gamma   90.00
#
_symmetry.space_group_name_H-M   'P 1'
#
loop_
_entity.id
_entity.type
_entity.pdbx_description
1 polymer ?
#
loop_
_entity_poly.entity_id
_entity_poly.type
_entity_poly.pdbx_seq_one_letter_code
_entity_poly.pdbx_strand_id
1 'polypeptide(L)'
;MSDVLDMLHGIVTIVSPMAGAYESIMDHRDSPYLQQFFQYLTLRADHAIAMGKYWQLAHHRPRDDELVSRHYHTGAGYIQLRDLAKQGLRAFYAALAENYVIFEGNQFVPDTFYTDFDCPE
;
A
#
# COMPACT_ATOMS: atom_id res chain seq x y z
N MET A 1 9.03 -4.48 -4.02
CA MET A 1 9.15 -3.64 -2.80
C MET A 1 10.11 -2.48 -2.97
N SER A 2 11.29 -2.68 -3.60
CA SER A 2 12.27 -1.60 -3.84
C SER A 2 11.60 -0.32 -4.33
N ASP A 3 10.84 -0.39 -5.43
CA ASP A 3 10.24 0.79 -6.05
C ASP A 3 9.30 1.60 -5.14
N VAL A 4 8.60 0.95 -4.19
CA VAL A 4 7.70 1.63 -3.23
C VAL A 4 8.52 2.38 -2.19
N LEU A 5 9.53 1.72 -1.64
CA LEU A 5 10.43 2.31 -0.63
C LEU A 5 11.33 3.37 -1.26
N ASP A 6 11.75 3.20 -2.51
CA ASP A 6 12.53 4.16 -3.28
C ASP A 6 11.72 5.43 -3.56
N MET A 7 10.46 5.29 -3.97
CA MET A 7 9.53 6.43 -4.14
C MET A 7 9.35 7.18 -2.81
N LEU A 8 9.15 6.44 -1.71
CA LEU A 8 8.95 7.01 -0.39
C LEU A 8 10.23 7.72 0.11
N HIS A 9 11.39 7.13 -0.10
CA HIS A 9 12.69 7.72 0.23
C HIS A 9 12.92 9.03 -0.52
N GLY A 10 12.53 9.09 -1.80
CA GLY A 10 12.56 10.33 -2.58
C GLY A 10 11.71 11.43 -1.94
N ILE A 11 10.49 11.12 -1.52
CA ILE A 11 9.59 12.07 -0.86
C ILE A 11 10.17 12.54 0.48
N VAL A 12 10.62 11.61 1.32
CA VAL A 12 11.22 11.91 2.63
C VAL A 12 12.43 12.84 2.46
N THR A 13 13.29 12.57 1.47
CA THR A 13 14.48 13.38 1.18
C THR A 13 14.09 14.81 0.79
N ILE A 14 13.02 14.99 0.01
CA ILE A 14 12.54 16.31 -0.43
C ILE A 14 11.95 17.09 0.75
N VAL A 15 11.18 16.45 1.63
CA VAL A 15 10.46 17.16 2.71
C VAL A 15 11.26 17.34 4.00
N SER A 16 12.30 16.53 4.23
CA SER A 16 13.15 16.61 5.43
C SER A 16 13.71 18.01 5.73
N PRO A 17 14.16 18.83 4.75
CA PRO A 17 14.64 20.18 5.03
C PRO A 17 13.52 21.21 5.26
N MET A 18 12.24 20.86 5.05
CA MET A 18 11.11 21.78 5.15
C MET A 18 10.52 21.73 6.56
N ALA A 19 10.49 22.88 7.25
CA ALA A 19 9.98 22.97 8.61
C ALA A 19 8.52 22.46 8.72
N GLY A 20 8.28 21.49 9.61
CA GLY A 20 6.96 20.90 9.86
C GLY A 20 6.47 19.91 8.81
N ALA A 21 7.17 19.76 7.69
CA ALA A 21 6.75 18.86 6.61
C ALA A 21 7.05 17.39 6.96
N TYR A 22 8.15 17.12 7.66
CA TYR A 22 8.49 15.79 8.13
C TYR A 22 7.45 15.27 9.14
N GLU A 23 7.12 16.07 10.16
CA GLU A 23 6.08 15.73 11.13
C GLU A 23 4.73 15.53 10.43
N SER A 24 4.43 16.36 9.43
CA SER A 24 3.21 16.24 8.64
C SER A 24 3.10 14.90 7.91
N ILE A 25 4.16 14.43 7.23
CA ILE A 25 4.10 13.13 6.54
C ILE A 25 4.08 11.95 7.52
N MET A 26 4.69 12.10 8.70
CA MET A 26 4.77 11.01 9.68
C MET A 26 3.44 10.78 10.41
N ASP A 27 2.74 11.86 10.78
CA ASP A 27 1.64 11.79 11.75
C ASP A 27 0.26 12.25 11.20
N HIS A 28 0.17 12.91 10.03
CA HIS A 28 -1.12 13.39 9.50
C HIS A 28 -1.71 12.53 8.38
N ARG A 29 -3.03 12.26 8.50
CA ARG A 29 -3.80 11.36 7.63
C ARG A 29 -3.95 11.82 6.17
N ASP A 30 -3.69 13.08 5.85
CA ASP A 30 -3.79 13.60 4.48
C ASP A 30 -2.67 14.59 4.16
N SER A 31 -1.44 14.24 4.54
CA SER A 31 -0.30 15.10 4.24
C SER A 31 -0.23 15.38 2.72
N PRO A 32 -0.25 16.66 2.29
CA PRO A 32 -0.24 16.99 0.86
C PRO A 32 1.03 16.50 0.17
N TYR A 33 2.12 16.31 0.93
CA TYR A 33 3.38 15.78 0.44
C TYR A 33 3.33 14.29 0.07
N LEU A 34 2.31 13.55 0.53
CA LEU A 34 2.11 12.14 0.20
C LEU A 34 1.18 11.91 -0.99
N GLN A 35 0.57 12.97 -1.57
CA GLN A 35 -0.38 12.81 -2.68
C GLN A 35 0.20 12.03 -3.87
N GLN A 36 1.44 12.32 -4.26
CA GLN A 36 2.11 11.60 -5.34
C GLN A 36 2.34 10.13 -4.99
N PHE A 37 2.63 9.82 -3.73
CA PHE A 37 2.76 8.45 -3.25
C PHE A 37 1.42 7.69 -3.34
N PHE A 38 0.32 8.32 -2.93
CA PHE A 38 -1.01 7.72 -3.00
C PHE A 38 -1.45 7.46 -4.44
N GLN A 39 -1.15 8.40 -5.35
CA GLN A 39 -1.42 8.24 -6.77
C GLN A 39 -0.60 7.10 -7.37
N TYR A 40 0.69 7.01 -7.02
CA TYR A 40 1.55 5.91 -7.42
C TYR A 40 0.98 4.56 -6.98
N LEU A 41 0.63 4.40 -5.71
CA LEU A 41 0.06 3.15 -5.20
C LEU A 41 -1.28 2.80 -5.86
N THR A 42 -2.12 3.80 -6.12
CA THR A 42 -3.40 3.60 -6.83
C THR A 42 -3.17 3.10 -8.25
N LEU A 43 -2.27 3.72 -9.02
CA LEU A 43 -1.94 3.28 -10.37
C LEU A 43 -1.38 1.86 -10.40
N ARG A 44 -0.55 1.50 -9.41
CA ARG A 44 -0.02 0.14 -9.28
C ARG A 44 -1.10 -0.89 -8.96
N ALA A 45 -2.05 -0.55 -8.07
CA ALA A 45 -3.20 -1.38 -7.76
C ALA A 45 -4.07 -1.62 -9.00
N ASP A 46 -4.44 -0.55 -9.70
CA ASP A 46 -5.29 -0.61 -10.89
C ASP A 46 -4.65 -1.46 -11.99
N HIS A 47 -3.35 -1.29 -12.23
CA HIS A 47 -2.63 -2.10 -13.21
C HIS A 47 -2.63 -3.59 -12.83
N ALA A 48 -2.37 -3.93 -11.57
CA ALA A 48 -2.38 -5.32 -11.11
C ALA A 48 -3.77 -5.95 -11.24
N ILE A 49 -4.83 -5.23 -10.85
CA ILE A 49 -6.22 -5.67 -10.98
C ILE A 49 -6.61 -5.84 -12.46
N ALA A 50 -6.20 -4.91 -13.33
CA ALA A 50 -6.44 -5.00 -14.76
C ALA A 50 -5.77 -6.25 -15.37
N MET A 51 -4.54 -6.57 -14.95
CA MET A 51 -3.86 -7.80 -15.37
C MET A 51 -4.58 -9.06 -14.87
N GLY A 52 -5.05 -9.08 -13.62
CA GLY A 52 -5.87 -10.18 -13.09
C GLY A 52 -7.15 -10.39 -13.91
N LYS A 53 -7.87 -9.30 -14.22
CA LYS A 53 -9.06 -9.33 -15.08
C LYS A 53 -8.74 -9.79 -16.50
N TYR A 54 -7.61 -9.36 -17.07
CA TYR A 54 -7.17 -9.79 -18.40
C TYR A 54 -6.98 -11.31 -18.45
N TRP A 55 -6.25 -11.89 -17.49
CA TRP A 55 -6.06 -13.34 -17.43
C TRP A 55 -7.38 -14.09 -17.18
N GLN A 56 -8.23 -13.56 -16.31
CA GLN A 56 -9.51 -14.17 -16.02
C GLN A 56 -10.47 -14.18 -17.23
N LEU A 57 -10.62 -13.03 -17.89
CA LEU A 57 -11.63 -12.81 -18.91
C LEU A 57 -11.15 -13.15 -20.32
N ALA A 58 -9.95 -12.71 -20.70
CA ALA A 58 -9.42 -12.92 -22.04
C ALA A 58 -8.80 -14.31 -22.24
N HIS A 59 -8.35 -14.95 -21.15
CA HIS A 59 -7.74 -16.29 -21.20
C HIS A 59 -8.58 -17.37 -20.50
N HIS A 60 -9.81 -17.03 -20.09
CA HIS A 60 -10.75 -17.94 -19.42
C HIS A 60 -10.15 -18.69 -18.21
N ARG A 61 -9.21 -18.05 -17.52
CA ARG A 61 -8.62 -18.62 -16.30
C ARG A 61 -9.60 -18.43 -15.13
N PRO A 62 -9.81 -19.44 -14.29
CA PRO A 62 -10.65 -19.26 -13.12
C PRO A 62 -9.96 -18.32 -12.12
N ARG A 63 -10.73 -17.74 -11.20
CA ARG A 63 -10.22 -16.70 -10.28
C ARG A 63 -9.17 -17.22 -9.29
N ASP A 64 -9.26 -18.50 -8.96
CA ASP A 64 -8.36 -19.25 -8.08
C ASP A 64 -7.12 -19.79 -8.81
N ASP A 65 -7.02 -19.63 -10.14
CA ASP A 65 -5.77 -19.88 -10.87
C ASP A 65 -4.66 -19.01 -10.27
N GLU A 66 -3.51 -19.63 -10.00
CA GLU A 66 -2.40 -19.02 -9.27
C GLU A 66 -1.97 -17.68 -9.89
N LEU A 67 -1.94 -17.57 -11.22
CA LEU A 67 -1.53 -16.37 -11.92
C LEU A 67 -2.56 -15.24 -11.75
N VAL A 68 -3.85 -15.57 -11.86
CA VAL A 68 -4.96 -14.62 -11.68
C VAL A 68 -4.99 -14.13 -10.23
N SER A 69 -4.95 -15.08 -9.30
CA SER A 69 -4.97 -14.83 -7.87
C SER A 69 -3.81 -13.94 -7.44
N ARG A 70 -2.59 -14.23 -7.90
CA ARG A 70 -1.39 -13.42 -7.64
C ARG A 70 -1.57 -11.96 -8.03
N HIS A 71 -2.15 -11.68 -9.20
CA HIS A 71 -2.41 -10.31 -9.64
C HIS A 71 -3.42 -9.59 -8.75
N TYR A 72 -4.50 -10.26 -8.35
CA TYR A 72 -5.48 -9.68 -7.43
C TYR A 72 -4.90 -9.43 -6.04
N HIS A 73 -4.12 -10.39 -5.50
CA HIS A 73 -3.42 -10.22 -4.23
C HIS A 73 -2.42 -9.05 -4.29
N THR A 74 -1.69 -8.92 -5.39
CA THR A 74 -0.77 -7.80 -5.61
C THR A 74 -1.51 -6.46 -5.61
N GLY A 75 -2.66 -6.39 -6.30
CA GLY A 75 -3.51 -5.21 -6.31
C GLY A 75 -4.04 -4.84 -4.92
N ALA A 76 -4.51 -5.83 -4.17
CA ALA A 76 -4.96 -5.66 -2.79
C ALA A 76 -3.84 -5.14 -1.87
N GLY A 77 -2.61 -5.66 -2.01
CA GLY A 77 -1.45 -5.19 -1.25
C GLY A 77 -1.15 -3.70 -1.50
N TYR A 78 -1.22 -3.23 -2.74
CA TYR A 78 -1.06 -1.80 -3.02
C TYR A 78 -2.16 -0.91 -2.42
N ILE A 79 -3.40 -1.40 -2.38
CA ILE A 79 -4.52 -0.71 -1.72
C ILE A 79 -4.27 -0.61 -0.21
N GLN A 80 -3.89 -1.72 0.43
CA GLN A 80 -3.57 -1.75 1.86
C GLN A 80 -2.42 -0.79 2.21
N LEU A 81 -1.33 -0.82 1.42
CA LEU A 81 -0.21 0.10 1.60
C LEU A 81 -0.63 1.56 1.49
N ARG A 82 -1.54 1.88 0.56
CA ARG A 82 -2.06 3.25 0.40
C ARG A 82 -2.88 3.67 1.61
N ASP A 83 -3.76 2.79 2.08
CA ASP A 83 -4.66 3.10 3.18
C ASP A 83 -3.90 3.21 4.52
N LEU A 84 -2.82 2.46 4.69
CA LEU A 84 -1.84 2.66 5.77
C LEU A 84 -1.10 3.99 5.65
N ALA A 85 -0.62 4.34 4.46
CA ALA A 85 0.09 5.61 4.26
C ALA A 85 -0.82 6.84 4.47
N LYS A 86 -2.12 6.71 4.22
CA LYS A 86 -3.17 7.68 4.58
C LYS A 86 -3.43 7.78 6.09
N GLN A 87 -2.78 6.97 6.92
CA GLN A 87 -2.82 7.14 8.36
C GLN A 87 -1.60 7.90 8.88
N GLY A 88 -0.66 8.23 7.99
CA GLY A 88 0.66 8.76 8.30
C GLY A 88 1.74 7.69 8.11
N LEU A 89 2.97 8.12 7.80
CA LEU A 89 4.06 7.19 7.55
C LEU A 89 4.48 6.41 8.80
N ARG A 90 4.17 6.87 10.01
CA ARG A 90 4.43 6.08 11.22
C ARG A 90 3.63 4.78 11.21
N ALA A 91 2.34 4.84 10.91
CA ALA A 91 1.47 3.66 10.76
C ALA A 91 1.98 2.75 9.65
N PHE A 92 2.32 3.34 8.50
CA PHE A 92 2.89 2.61 7.37
C PHE A 92 4.17 1.84 7.75
N TYR A 93 5.17 2.50 8.34
CA TYR A 93 6.43 1.85 8.70
C TYR A 93 6.28 0.82 9.82
N ALA A 94 5.39 1.06 10.80
CA ALA A 94 5.09 0.09 11.84
C ALA A 94 4.46 -1.19 11.23
N ALA A 95 3.52 -1.04 10.31
CA ALA A 95 2.91 -2.18 9.61
C ALA A 95 3.92 -2.96 8.74
N LEU A 96 4.92 -2.27 8.15
CA LEU A 96 6.04 -2.91 7.46
C LEU A 96 6.96 -3.67 8.41
N ALA A 97 7.30 -3.07 9.56
CA ALA A 97 8.25 -3.65 10.52
C ALA A 97 7.67 -4.84 11.28
N GLU A 98 6.36 -4.83 11.56
CA GLU A 98 5.67 -5.87 12.32
C GLU A 98 5.05 -6.96 11.43
N ASN A 99 5.33 -6.95 10.11
CA ASN A 99 4.79 -7.89 9.13
C ASN A 99 3.24 -7.94 9.06
N TYR A 100 2.53 -6.91 9.55
CA TYR A 100 1.07 -6.86 9.46
C TYR A 100 0.58 -6.64 8.02
N VAL A 101 1.43 -6.13 7.14
CA VAL A 101 1.15 -6.04 5.72
C VAL A 101 1.38 -7.39 5.07
N ILE A 102 0.34 -7.90 4.40
CA ILE A 102 0.42 -9.05 3.53
C ILE A 102 1.37 -8.74 2.37
N PHE A 103 2.64 -9.04 2.59
CA PHE A 103 3.56 -9.28 1.50
C PHE A 103 3.28 -10.68 0.98
N GLU A 104 2.91 -10.77 -0.30
CA GLU A 104 2.87 -12.02 -1.06
C GLU A 104 1.94 -13.12 -0.52
N GLY A 105 0.73 -12.76 -0.07
CA GLY A 105 -0.31 -13.76 0.25
C GLY A 105 -0.25 -14.37 1.65
N ASN A 106 0.56 -13.82 2.56
CA ASN A 106 0.42 -14.10 3.98
C ASN A 106 -0.93 -13.63 4.54
N GLN A 107 -1.36 -14.23 5.65
CA GLN A 107 -2.64 -13.98 6.27
C GLN A 107 -2.68 -12.57 6.86
N PHE A 108 -3.59 -11.73 6.36
CA PHE A 108 -4.02 -10.52 7.07
C PHE A 108 -4.53 -10.98 8.44
N VAL A 109 -4.05 -10.37 9.52
CA VAL A 109 -4.54 -10.63 10.87
C VAL A 109 -5.45 -9.45 11.26
N PRO A 110 -6.73 -9.47 10.87
CA PRO A 110 -7.65 -8.34 11.11
C PRO A 110 -7.82 -8.04 12.60
N ASP A 111 -7.81 -9.08 13.45
CA ASP A 111 -8.10 -9.00 14.88
C ASP A 111 -7.20 -8.00 15.64
N THR A 112 -5.95 -7.83 15.20
CA THR A 112 -5.02 -6.84 15.80
C THR A 112 -4.83 -5.61 14.93
N PHE A 113 -4.86 -5.76 13.61
CA PHE A 113 -4.56 -4.66 12.68
C PHE A 113 -5.47 -3.44 12.85
N TYR A 114 -6.80 -3.63 12.85
CA TYR A 114 -7.72 -2.50 12.93
C TYR A 114 -7.62 -1.76 14.27
N THR A 115 -7.32 -2.50 15.34
CA THR A 115 -7.12 -1.96 16.70
C THR A 115 -5.79 -1.23 16.83
N ASP A 116 -4.69 -1.82 16.35
CA ASP A 116 -3.32 -1.30 16.48
C ASP A 116 -3.12 -0.02 15.67
N PHE A 117 -3.85 0.13 14.57
CA PHE A 117 -3.72 1.24 13.63
C PHE A 117 -4.91 2.22 13.64
N ASP A 118 -5.94 2.00 14.47
CA ASP A 118 -7.12 2.85 14.57
C ASP A 118 -7.80 3.08 13.20
N CYS A 119 -8.04 1.98 12.48
CA CYS A 119 -8.76 1.96 11.21
C CYS A 119 -10.11 1.24 11.35
N PRO A 120 -11.17 1.69 10.64
CA PRO A 120 -12.42 0.95 10.55
C PRO A 120 -12.24 -0.36 9.77
N GLU A 121 -12.96 -1.40 10.18
CA GLU A 121 -13.02 -2.73 9.50
C GLU A 121 -13.43 -2.64 8.02
#